data_AF-A0A2X3VSM2-F1
#
_entry.id   AF-A0A2X3VSM2-F1
#
_cell.length_a   1.000
_cell.length_b   1.000
_cell.length_c   1.000
_cell.angle_alpha   90.00
_cell.angle_beta   90.00
_cell.angle_gamma   90.00
#
_symmetry.space_group_name_H-M   'P 1'
#
loop_
_entity.id
_entity.type
_entity.pdbx_description
1 polymer ?
#
loop_
_entity_poly.entity_id
_entity_poly.type
_entity_poly.pdbx_seq_one_letter_code
_entity_poly.pdbx_strand_id
1 'polypeptide(L)'
;MKKNQTYDLKDIMEAVKSEELDDDFCLYAKENGELNFQDSYLLADYPQVVDNRDVYPRQVKEQDLELIYYGEDFADVLLSVMEQKAEVTDQECLQALLYYYEHDDFMDFDKDTVL
;
A
#
# COMPACT_ATOMS: atom_id res chain seq x y z
N MET A 1 5.09 -2.33 12.90
CA MET A 1 6.37 -2.24 12.14
C MET A 1 7.10 -0.91 12.41
N LYS A 2 8.28 -0.62 11.82
CA LYS A 2 9.00 0.66 12.04
C LYS A 2 9.19 1.44 10.73
N LYS A 3 8.92 2.76 10.77
CA LYS A 3 9.25 3.69 9.70
C LYS A 3 10.76 3.69 9.40
N ASN A 4 11.10 4.03 8.15
CA ASN A 4 12.44 4.04 7.57
C ASN A 4 13.08 2.64 7.47
N GLN A 5 12.27 1.60 7.30
CA GLN A 5 12.70 0.23 7.03
C GLN A 5 11.92 -0.33 5.84
N THR A 6 12.54 -1.31 5.17
CA THR A 6 11.96 -1.99 4.01
C THR A 6 11.42 -3.35 4.43
N TYR A 7 10.22 -3.68 3.97
CA TYR A 7 9.53 -4.93 4.27
C TYR A 7 8.92 -5.52 2.99
N ASP A 8 8.69 -6.82 2.99
CA ASP A 8 7.94 -7.48 1.93
C ASP A 8 6.45 -7.16 2.07
N LEU A 9 5.74 -7.07 0.93
CA LEU A 9 4.34 -6.66 0.91
C LEU A 9 3.44 -7.51 1.83
N LYS A 10 3.69 -8.82 1.89
CA LYS A 10 2.90 -9.74 2.73
C LYS A 10 2.97 -9.39 4.20
N ASP A 11 4.17 -9.05 4.68
CA ASP A 11 4.35 -8.70 6.09
C ASP A 11 3.63 -7.38 6.39
N ILE A 12 3.68 -6.41 5.46
CA ILE A 12 3.00 -5.11 5.61
C ILE A 12 1.48 -5.33 5.67
N MET A 13 0.93 -6.08 4.71
CA MET A 13 -0.49 -6.44 4.68
C MET A 13 -0.92 -7.12 5.98
N GLU A 14 -0.13 -8.08 6.47
CA GLU A 14 -0.44 -8.79 7.71
C GLU A 14 -0.42 -7.85 8.93
N ALA A 15 0.58 -6.96 9.01
CA ALA A 15 0.65 -5.99 10.09
C ALA A 15 -0.52 -5.01 10.11
N VAL A 16 -1.00 -4.57 8.93
CA VAL A 16 -2.19 -3.71 8.82
C VAL A 16 -3.46 -4.47 9.21
N LYS A 17 -3.69 -5.67 8.64
CA LYS A 17 -4.86 -6.50 8.95
C LYS A 17 -4.94 -6.91 10.43
N SER A 18 -3.79 -7.03 11.10
CA SER A 18 -3.69 -7.38 12.53
C SER A 18 -3.66 -6.18 13.47
N GLU A 19 -3.80 -4.96 12.93
CA GLU A 19 -3.72 -3.69 13.69
C GLU A 19 -2.36 -3.47 14.41
N GLU A 20 -1.30 -4.18 14.01
CA GLU A 20 0.08 -3.98 14.51
C GLU A 20 0.83 -2.83 13.82
N LEU A 21 0.26 -2.33 12.73
CA LEU A 21 0.71 -1.16 11.99
C LEU A 21 -0.52 -0.26 11.77
N ASP A 22 -0.42 0.99 12.22
CA ASP A 22 -1.41 2.03 11.92
C ASP A 22 -1.33 2.46 10.44
N ASP A 23 -2.21 3.34 10.01
CA ASP A 23 -2.29 3.89 8.65
C ASP A 23 -1.44 5.17 8.46
N ASP A 24 -0.73 5.63 9.50
CA ASP A 24 0.19 6.77 9.44
C ASP A 24 1.51 6.39 8.75
N PHE A 25 1.46 5.93 7.51
CA PHE A 25 2.65 5.65 6.70
C PHE A 25 2.40 5.90 5.21
N CYS A 26 3.47 5.79 4.44
CA CYS A 26 3.46 5.68 3.00
C CYS A 26 4.37 4.53 2.57
N LEU A 27 4.00 3.83 1.51
CA LEU A 27 4.82 2.84 0.84
C LEU A 27 5.59 3.48 -0.29
N TYR A 28 6.91 3.26 -0.30
CA TYR A 28 7.80 3.74 -1.35
C TYR A 28 8.58 2.59 -1.97
N ALA A 29 8.76 2.62 -3.29
CA ALA A 29 9.58 1.63 -4.00
C ALA A 29 10.27 2.28 -5.21
N LYS A 30 11.11 1.50 -5.89
CA LYS A 30 11.71 1.94 -7.15
C LYS A 30 10.64 2.05 -8.23
N GLU A 31 10.68 3.12 -9.02
CA GLU A 31 9.87 3.27 -10.24
C GLU A 31 10.05 2.02 -11.12
N ASN A 32 8.96 1.56 -11.75
CA ASN A 32 8.82 0.44 -12.71
C ASN A 32 8.11 -0.86 -12.26
N GLY A 33 7.36 -0.87 -11.15
CA GLY A 33 6.61 -2.06 -10.75
C GLY A 33 5.17 -1.78 -10.32
N GLU A 34 4.22 -2.52 -10.88
CA GLU A 34 2.95 -2.80 -10.21
C GLU A 34 3.26 -3.39 -8.82
N LEU A 35 2.42 -3.08 -7.83
CA LEU A 35 2.51 -3.68 -6.50
C LEU A 35 2.58 -5.22 -6.62
N ASN A 36 3.51 -5.88 -5.93
CA ASN A 36 3.70 -7.32 -6.05
C ASN A 36 4.39 -7.93 -4.81
N PHE A 37 4.46 -9.26 -4.75
CA PHE A 37 5.04 -9.98 -3.61
C PHE A 37 6.54 -10.25 -3.71
N GLN A 38 7.19 -9.93 -4.83
CA GLN A 38 8.61 -10.19 -5.05
C GLN A 38 9.48 -9.00 -4.65
N ASP A 39 8.92 -7.80 -4.72
CA ASP A 39 9.58 -6.57 -4.33
C ASP A 39 9.36 -6.24 -2.85
N SER A 40 10.22 -5.37 -2.34
CA SER A 40 10.13 -4.86 -0.98
C SER A 40 9.89 -3.35 -0.99
N TYR A 41 9.16 -2.87 0.01
CA TYR A 41 8.64 -1.51 0.08
C TYR A 41 9.19 -0.80 1.32
N LEU A 42 9.72 0.40 1.13
CA LEU A 42 10.11 1.28 2.22
C LEU A 42 8.86 1.87 2.86
N LEU A 43 8.69 1.63 4.15
CA LEU A 43 7.68 2.29 4.97
C LEU A 43 8.27 3.61 5.49
N ALA A 44 7.71 4.76 5.11
CA ALA A 44 8.19 6.07 5.57
C ALA A 44 7.04 7.07 5.78
N ASP A 45 7.36 8.27 6.26
CA ASP A 45 6.38 9.33 6.49
C ASP A 45 5.76 9.85 5.18
N TYR A 46 4.63 10.53 5.31
CA TYR A 46 3.99 11.29 4.23
C TYR A 46 4.92 12.39 3.68
N PRO A 47 4.83 12.72 2.38
CA PRO A 47 5.44 13.93 1.85
C PRO A 47 4.87 15.16 2.57
N GLN A 48 5.73 16.11 2.92
CA GLN A 48 5.28 17.38 3.51
C GLN A 48 5.02 18.40 2.41
N VAL A 49 3.91 19.13 2.47
CA VAL A 49 3.66 20.24 1.54
C VAL A 49 4.38 21.50 2.05
N VAL A 50 5.38 21.96 1.31
CA VAL A 50 6.13 23.20 1.58
C VAL A 50 6.10 24.06 0.33
N ASP A 51 5.63 25.31 0.43
CA ASP A 51 5.51 26.24 -0.70
C ASP A 51 4.77 25.65 -1.91
N ASN A 52 3.64 24.96 -1.67
CA ASN A 52 2.84 24.24 -2.67
C ASN A 52 3.60 23.15 -3.45
N ARG A 53 4.62 22.53 -2.82
CA ARG A 53 5.34 21.39 -3.39
C ARG A 53 5.50 20.29 -2.37
N ASP A 54 5.48 19.05 -2.85
CA ASP A 54 5.74 17.88 -2.03
C ASP A 54 7.23 17.76 -1.72
N VAL A 55 7.53 17.66 -0.43
CA VAL A 55 8.86 17.44 0.12
C VAL A 55 8.89 16.05 0.72
N TYR A 56 9.39 15.12 -0.07
CA TYR A 56 9.53 13.72 0.33
C TYR A 56 10.56 13.51 1.45
N PRO A 57 10.37 12.46 2.27
CA PRO A 57 11.36 12.03 3.25
C PRO A 57 12.76 11.88 2.65
N ARG A 58 13.78 12.12 3.47
CA ARG A 58 15.17 12.13 3.02
C ARG A 58 15.58 10.81 2.37
N GLN A 59 15.21 9.69 2.98
CA GLN A 59 15.54 8.33 2.56
C GLN A 59 14.90 7.98 1.21
N VAL A 60 13.71 8.51 0.93
CA VAL A 60 13.00 8.35 -0.35
C VAL A 60 13.80 9.03 -1.45
N LYS A 61 14.26 10.27 -1.23
CA LYS A 61 15.06 11.02 -2.20
C LYS A 61 16.48 10.44 -2.40
N GLU A 62 17.14 10.03 -1.31
CA GLU A 62 18.50 9.48 -1.38
C GLU A 62 18.55 8.14 -2.11
N GLN A 63 17.49 7.35 -2.00
CA GLN A 63 17.36 6.07 -2.68
C GLN A 63 16.64 6.19 -4.01
N ASP A 64 16.18 7.39 -4.41
CA ASP A 64 15.45 7.62 -5.67
C ASP A 64 14.25 6.68 -5.79
N LEU A 65 13.37 6.75 -4.77
CA LEU A 65 12.14 5.99 -4.64
C LEU A 65 10.92 6.88 -4.92
N GLU A 66 9.82 6.26 -5.30
CA GLU A 66 8.55 6.88 -5.59
C GLU A 66 7.47 6.43 -4.61
N LEU A 67 6.46 7.29 -4.42
CA LEU A 67 5.29 6.95 -3.62
C LEU A 67 4.41 5.95 -4.37
N ILE A 68 4.13 4.82 -3.74
CA ILE A 68 3.29 3.76 -4.29
C ILE A 68 1.89 3.82 -3.66
N TYR A 69 1.82 3.96 -2.34
CA TYR A 69 0.55 4.01 -1.60
C TYR A 69 0.65 4.94 -0.40
N TYR A 70 -0.44 5.68 -0.15
CA TYR A 70 -0.73 6.23 1.16
C TYR A 70 -1.23 5.10 2.08
N GLY A 71 -0.85 5.14 3.36
CA GLY A 71 -1.21 4.11 4.33
C GLY A 71 -2.71 4.05 4.60
N GLU A 72 -3.39 5.20 4.59
CA GLU A 72 -4.86 5.29 4.69
C GLU A 72 -5.54 4.51 3.55
N ASP A 73 -5.24 4.84 2.28
CA ASP A 73 -5.81 4.13 1.12
C ASP A 73 -5.49 2.62 1.16
N PHE A 74 -4.25 2.27 1.52
CA PHE A 74 -3.83 0.88 1.62
C PHE A 74 -4.63 0.11 2.67
N ALA A 75 -4.84 0.70 3.85
CA ALA A 75 -5.62 0.09 4.94
C ALA A 75 -7.11 -0.01 4.57
N ASP A 76 -7.68 1.04 3.98
CA ASP A 76 -9.08 1.06 3.56
C ASP A 76 -9.38 0.00 2.50
N VAL A 77 -8.46 -0.21 1.54
CA VAL A 77 -8.61 -1.29 0.56
C VAL A 77 -8.59 -2.66 1.25
N LEU A 78 -7.64 -2.92 2.15
CA LEU A 78 -7.58 -4.20 2.86
C LEU A 78 -8.82 -4.46 3.72
N LEU A 79 -9.32 -3.41 4.40
CA LEU A 79 -10.55 -3.48 5.18
C LEU A 79 -11.75 -3.81 4.28
N SER A 80 -11.88 -3.14 3.13
CA SER A 80 -12.95 -3.39 2.17
C SER A 80 -12.99 -4.86 1.71
N VAL A 81 -11.83 -5.48 1.44
CA VAL A 81 -11.78 -6.91 1.08
C VAL A 81 -12.27 -7.80 2.24
N MET A 82 -11.84 -7.50 3.47
CA MET A 82 -12.21 -8.26 4.67
C MET A 82 -13.69 -8.12 5.04
N GLU A 83 -14.32 -7.00 4.73
CA GLU A 83 -15.77 -6.80 4.91
C GLU A 83 -16.59 -7.60 3.89
N GLN A 84 -16.07 -7.75 2.67
CA GLN A 84 -16.73 -8.51 1.61
C GLN A 84 -16.56 -10.04 1.77
N LYS A 85 -15.43 -10.50 2.32
CA LYS A 85 -15.09 -11.93 2.37
C LYS A 85 -14.58 -12.37 3.74
N ALA A 86 -15.19 -13.42 4.29
CA ALA A 86 -14.80 -14.00 5.59
C ALA A 86 -13.42 -14.68 5.57
N GLU A 87 -13.03 -15.25 4.42
CA GLU A 87 -11.71 -15.84 4.20
C GLU A 87 -11.07 -15.15 2.99
N VAL A 88 -10.11 -14.27 3.25
CA VAL A 88 -9.37 -13.51 2.25
C VAL A 88 -7.99 -14.11 2.06
N THR A 89 -7.59 -14.33 0.82
CA THR A 89 -6.22 -14.72 0.48
C THR A 89 -5.35 -13.49 0.21
N ASP A 90 -4.03 -13.63 0.41
CA ASP A 90 -3.08 -12.56 0.07
C ASP A 90 -3.25 -12.11 -1.40
N GLN A 91 -3.50 -13.06 -2.33
CA GLN A 91 -3.69 -12.75 -3.76
C GLN A 91 -4.91 -11.87 -4.01
N GLU A 92 -6.01 -12.08 -3.28
CA GLU A 92 -7.21 -11.25 -3.42
C GLU A 92 -6.99 -9.85 -2.85
N CYS A 93 -6.26 -9.71 -1.75
CA CYS A 93 -5.83 -8.40 -1.26
C CYS A 93 -4.96 -7.68 -2.30
N LEU A 94 -3.98 -8.37 -2.89
CA LEU A 94 -3.13 -7.79 -3.92
C LEU A 94 -3.94 -7.34 -5.15
N GLN A 95 -4.89 -8.17 -5.58
CA GLN A 95 -5.79 -7.84 -6.69
C GLN A 95 -6.61 -6.59 -6.39
N ALA A 96 -7.18 -6.47 -5.18
CA ALA A 96 -7.95 -5.30 -4.79
C ALA A 96 -7.10 -4.03 -4.68
N LEU A 97 -5.85 -4.14 -4.21
CA LEU A 97 -4.90 -3.04 -4.23
C LEU A 97 -4.63 -2.61 -5.67
N LEU A 98 -4.20 -3.52 -6.54
CA LEU A 98 -3.95 -3.20 -7.96
C LEU A 98 -5.19 -2.59 -8.65
N TYR A 99 -6.38 -3.12 -8.37
CA TYR A 99 -7.63 -2.55 -8.86
C TYR A 99 -7.82 -1.10 -8.39
N TYR A 100 -7.67 -0.83 -7.08
CA TYR A 100 -7.79 0.52 -6.54
C TYR A 100 -6.78 1.49 -7.15
N TYR A 101 -5.53 1.05 -7.36
CA TYR A 101 -4.50 1.86 -8.01
C TYR A 101 -4.91 2.29 -9.43
N GLU A 102 -5.55 1.39 -10.19
CA GLU A 102 -5.97 1.65 -11.57
C GLU A 102 -7.29 2.44 -11.67
N HIS A 103 -8.20 2.21 -10.73
CA HIS A 103 -9.59 2.65 -10.84
C HIS A 103 -9.98 3.78 -9.88
N ASP A 104 -9.18 4.05 -8.85
CA ASP A 104 -9.52 4.98 -7.76
C ASP A 104 -10.89 4.63 -7.13
N ASP A 105 -11.17 3.32 -7.03
CA ASP A 105 -12.42 2.77 -6.51
C ASP A 105 -12.17 1.39 -5.87
N PHE A 106 -13.01 1.01 -4.92
CA PHE A 106 -12.91 -0.29 -4.27
C PHE A 106 -13.42 -1.40 -5.19
N MET A 107 -12.66 -2.48 -5.29
CA MET A 107 -13.08 -3.67 -6.02
C MET A 107 -14.33 -4.29 -5.38
N ASP A 108 -15.35 -4.60 -6.19
CA ASP A 108 -16.54 -5.36 -5.77
C ASP A 108 -16.38 -6.81 -6.22
N PHE A 109 -16.14 -7.73 -5.27
CA PHE A 109 -15.89 -9.14 -5.59
C PHE A 109 -17.09 -9.87 -6.22
N ASP A 110 -18.30 -9.35 -6.07
CA ASP A 110 -19.50 -9.92 -6.71
C ASP A 110 -19.69 -9.43 -8.16
N LYS A 111 -19.09 -8.30 -8.54
CA LYS A 111 -19.27 -7.68 -9.87
C LYS A 111 -18.02 -7.68 -10.75
N ASP A 112 -16.86 -7.49 -10.14
CA ASP A 112 -15.60 -7.22 -10.83
C ASP A 112 -14.74 -8.49 -10.97
N THR A 113 -15.37 -9.66 -10.94
CA THR A 113 -14.67 -10.94 -11.00
C THR A 113 -13.86 -11.06 -12.30
N VAL A 114 -12.53 -11.06 -12.17
CA VAL A 114 -11.61 -11.37 -13.26
C VAL A 114 -11.65 -12.90 -13.47
N LEU A 115 -12.20 -13.32 -14.61
CA LEU A 115 -12.22 -14.70 -15.10
C LEU A 115 -10.83 -15.31 -15.25
#